data_AF-A0A3B0V1I4-F1
#
_entry.id   AF-A0A3B0V1I4-F1
#
_cell.length_a   1.000
_cell.length_b   1.000
_cell.length_c   1.000
_cell.angle_alpha   90.00
_cell.angle_beta   90.00
_cell.angle_gamma   90.00
#
_symmetry.space_group_name_H-M   'P 1'
#
loop_
_entity.id
_entity.type
_entity.pdbx_description
1 polymer ?
#
loop_
_entity_poly.entity_id
_entity_poly.type
_entity_poly.pdbx_seq_one_letter_code
_entity_poly.pdbx_strand_id
1 'polypeptide(L)'
;HTILIVAISLIFAGAMGNIIDSVFYGTIFNTPGGTNLATLFSEEPYGKLFFGKVVDMLYFPIWSGNLPSWLPFYGGKHFTFFNAIFNVADTSISTGVGLLILFNKKVFPKEL
;
A
#
# COMPACT_ATOMS: atom_id res chain seq x y z
N HIS A 1 -24.07 -16.30 -1.02
CA HIS A 1 -23.65 -14.90 -0.84
C HIS A 1 -22.50 -14.69 0.15
N THR A 2 -22.08 -15.68 0.97
CA THR A 2 -21.00 -15.50 1.96
C THR A 2 -19.69 -14.97 1.37
N ILE A 3 -19.27 -15.45 0.20
CA ILE A 3 -18.04 -15.00 -0.48
C ILE A 3 -18.11 -13.52 -0.86
N LEU A 4 -19.29 -13.04 -1.31
CA LEU A 4 -19.51 -11.64 -1.65
C LEU A 4 -19.37 -10.76 -0.40
N ILE A 5 -19.98 -11.17 0.71
CA ILE A 5 -19.91 -10.44 2.00
C ILE A 5 -18.46 -10.36 2.46
N VAL A 6 -17.74 -11.49 2.49
CA VAL A 6 -16.33 -11.53 2.89
C VAL A 6 -15.46 -10.65 2.00
N ALA A 7 -15.65 -10.68 0.68
CA ALA A 7 -14.87 -9.86 -0.24
C ALA A 7 -15.14 -8.37 -0.06
N ILE A 8 -16.41 -7.95 0.09
CA ILE A 8 -16.77 -6.56 0.36
C ILE A 8 -16.22 -6.12 1.72
N SER A 9 -16.33 -6.97 2.76
CA SER A 9 -15.79 -6.68 4.08
C SER A 9 -14.27 -6.49 4.06
N LEU A 10 -13.53 -7.31 3.29
CA LEU A 10 -12.08 -7.17 3.12
C LEU A 10 -11.69 -5.87 2.41
N ILE A 11 -12.40 -5.52 1.33
CA ILE A 11 -12.17 -4.27 0.60
C ILE A 11 -12.49 -3.06 1.50
N PHE A 12 -13.61 -3.10 2.20
CA PHE A 12 -14.04 -2.03 3.10
C PHE A 12 -13.08 -1.85 4.28
N ALA A 13 -12.69 -2.94 4.94
CA ALA A 13 -11.73 -2.91 6.04
C ALA A 13 -10.37 -2.37 5.60
N GLY A 14 -9.88 -2.77 4.42
CA GLY A 14 -8.62 -2.25 3.87
C GLY A 14 -8.71 -0.76 3.51
N ALA A 15 -9.79 -0.32 2.85
CA ALA A 15 -9.99 1.09 2.52
C ALA A 15 -10.11 1.96 3.79
N MET A 16 -10.86 1.49 4.78
CA MET A 16 -10.97 2.14 6.09
C MET A 16 -9.62 2.20 6.80
N GLY A 17 -8.84 1.11 6.76
CA GLY A 17 -7.48 1.05 7.29
C GLY A 17 -6.57 2.10 6.66
N ASN A 18 -6.57 2.23 5.32
CA ASN A 18 -5.79 3.26 4.62
C ASN A 18 -6.22 4.70 4.97
N ILE A 19 -7.52 4.93 5.18
CA ILE A 19 -8.04 6.24 5.63
C ILE A 19 -7.58 6.55 7.06
N ILE A 20 -7.76 5.61 7.99
CA ILE A 20 -7.33 5.76 9.39
C ILE A 20 -5.81 5.97 9.44
N ASP A 21 -5.03 5.20 8.69
CA ASP A 21 -3.58 5.33 8.61
C ASP A 21 -3.19 6.73 8.11
N SER A 22 -3.81 7.19 7.01
CA SER A 22 -3.55 8.51 6.45
C SER A 22 -3.97 9.68 7.36
N VAL A 23 -5.04 9.52 8.15
CA VAL A 23 -5.55 10.56 9.06
C VAL A 23 -4.81 10.58 10.39
N PHE A 24 -4.57 9.43 11.02
CA PHE A 24 -3.91 9.35 12.32
C PHE A 24 -2.39 9.53 12.22
N TYR A 25 -1.72 8.96 11.22
CA TYR A 25 -0.29 9.23 11.06
C TYR A 25 -0.01 10.63 10.51
N GLY A 26 -0.87 11.15 9.62
CA GLY A 26 -0.74 12.53 9.13
C GLY A 26 -0.98 13.60 10.20
N THR A 27 -1.71 13.29 11.27
CA THR A 27 -2.00 14.22 12.38
C THR A 27 -1.07 14.03 13.59
N ILE A 28 -0.53 12.82 13.81
CA ILE A 28 0.34 12.51 14.95
C ILE A 28 1.83 12.61 14.58
N PHE A 29 2.22 12.25 13.36
CA PHE A 29 3.62 12.26 12.93
C PHE A 29 3.90 13.43 11.97
N ASN A 30 4.40 14.52 12.55
CA ASN A 30 5.15 15.52 11.79
C ASN A 30 6.34 14.80 11.14
N THR A 31 6.36 14.70 9.81
CA THR A 31 7.54 14.21 9.08
C THR A 31 8.59 15.31 9.10
N PRO A 32 9.76 15.13 9.77
CA PRO A 32 10.82 16.09 9.66
C PRO A 32 11.44 15.94 8.27
N GLY A 33 11.46 17.01 7.50
CA GLY A 33 12.34 17.09 6.34
C GLY A 33 13.78 16.98 6.81
N GLY A 34 14.42 15.84 6.55
CA GLY A 34 15.85 15.62 6.77
C GLY A 34 16.20 15.09 8.16
N THR A 35 16.88 13.94 8.19
CA THR A 35 17.77 13.35 9.24
C THR A 35 17.48 13.63 10.71
N ASN A 36 16.25 13.95 11.10
CA ASN A 36 15.89 14.19 12.48
C ASN A 36 14.70 13.31 12.83
N LEU A 37 14.84 12.61 13.95
CA LEU A 37 13.84 11.74 14.54
C LEU A 37 12.58 12.57 14.84
N ALA A 38 11.40 11.97 14.59
CA ALA A 38 10.11 12.62 14.81
C ALA A 38 9.93 12.99 16.28
N THR A 39 9.84 14.29 16.56
CA THR A 39 9.59 14.82 17.91
C THR A 39 8.09 14.98 18.12
N LEU A 40 7.54 14.27 19.09
CA LEU A 40 6.18 14.48 19.60
C LEU A 40 6.11 15.91 20.21
N PHE A 41 5.16 16.73 19.73
CA PHE A 41 4.90 18.13 20.15
C PHE A 41 5.91 19.20 19.67
N SER A 42 5.89 19.53 18.37
CA SER A 42 6.59 20.70 17.81
C SER A 42 5.66 21.92 17.74
N GLU A 43 6.19 23.10 18.11
CA GLU A 43 5.45 24.37 18.22
C GLU A 43 5.07 25.03 16.88
N GLU A 44 5.56 24.54 15.73
CA GLU A 44 5.28 25.12 14.40
C GLU A 44 4.61 24.12 13.43
N PRO A 45 3.29 24.17 13.23
CA PRO A 45 2.58 23.25 12.36
C PRO A 45 2.61 23.73 10.89
N TYR A 46 3.76 23.57 10.22
CA TYR A 46 3.82 23.70 8.75
C TYR A 46 3.73 22.33 8.07
N GLY A 47 2.51 21.79 8.03
CA GLY A 47 2.23 20.55 7.31
C GLY A 47 0.76 20.55 6.91
N LYS A 48 0.48 20.91 5.65
CA LYS A 48 -0.86 20.92 5.07
C LYS A 48 -1.60 19.62 5.44
N LEU A 49 -2.68 19.73 6.23
CA LEU A 49 -3.75 18.73 6.28
C LEU A 49 -4.02 18.31 4.82
N PHE A 50 -4.16 17.00 4.57
CA PHE A 50 -4.43 16.40 3.26
C PHE A 50 -3.25 15.98 2.36
N PHE A 51 -1.97 16.04 2.79
CA PHE A 51 -0.87 15.34 2.10
C PHE A 51 -0.66 13.93 2.66
N GLY A 52 -1.76 13.18 2.80
CA GLY A 52 -1.79 11.80 3.29
C GLY A 52 -0.76 10.94 2.58
N LYS A 53 0.39 10.74 3.21
CA LYS A 53 1.30 9.67 2.88
C LYS A 53 0.78 8.46 3.65
N VAL A 54 0.22 7.51 2.92
CA VAL A 54 -0.07 6.18 3.45
C VAL A 54 1.24 5.64 4.04
N VAL A 55 1.19 5.12 5.27
CA VAL A 55 2.38 4.55 5.90
C VAL A 55 2.65 3.22 5.23
N ASP A 56 3.62 3.29 4.36
CA ASP A 56 4.30 2.19 3.72
C ASP A 56 5.00 1.33 4.79
N MET A 57 4.29 0.35 5.39
CA MET A 57 4.76 -0.38 6.57
C MET A 57 5.80 -1.46 6.26
N LEU A 58 5.71 -2.12 5.10
CA LEU A 58 6.57 -3.26 4.78
C LEU A 58 7.21 -3.13 3.40
N TYR A 59 8.54 -3.07 3.39
CA TYR A 59 9.35 -3.00 2.19
C TYR A 59 9.98 -4.37 1.87
N PHE A 60 9.59 -4.97 0.74
CA PHE A 60 10.07 -6.30 0.33
C PHE A 60 10.68 -6.32 -1.08
N PRO A 61 11.95 -5.90 -1.24
CA PRO A 61 12.66 -6.09 -2.49
C PRO A 61 12.97 -7.58 -2.68
N ILE A 62 12.43 -8.20 -3.74
CA ILE A 62 12.64 -9.63 -4.02
C ILE A 62 14.07 -9.90 -4.52
N TRP A 63 14.63 -8.98 -5.31
CA TRP A 63 16.01 -9.08 -5.76
C TRP A 63 16.57 -7.69 -6.06
N SER A 64 17.79 -7.40 -5.60
CA SER A 64 18.50 -6.18 -5.98
C SER A 64 19.90 -6.54 -6.45
N GLY A 65 20.31 -5.93 -7.55
CA GLY A 65 21.62 -6.20 -8.13
C GLY A 65 21.88 -5.37 -9.37
N ASN A 66 23.15 -5.35 -9.79
CA ASN A 66 23.52 -4.74 -11.05
C ASN A 66 23.10 -5.66 -12.20
N LEU A 67 22.40 -5.09 -13.18
CA LEU A 67 22.01 -5.84 -14.37
C LEU A 67 23.27 -6.22 -15.17
N PRO A 68 23.29 -7.43 -15.77
CA PRO A 68 24.40 -7.85 -16.60
C PRO A 68 24.66 -6.86 -17.74
N SER A 69 25.93 -6.57 -18.02
CA SER A 69 26.34 -5.62 -19.06
C SER A 69 25.94 -6.03 -20.49
N TRP A 70 25.48 -7.28 -20.69
CA TRP A 70 24.96 -7.76 -21.97
C TRP A 70 23.53 -7.29 -22.27
N LEU A 71 22.81 -6.70 -21.29
CA LEU A 71 21.44 -6.21 -21.49
C LEU A 71 21.44 -4.86 -22.23
N PRO A 72 20.77 -4.71 -23.39
CA PRO A 72 20.66 -3.43 -24.06
C PRO A 72 19.89 -2.41 -23.19
N PHE A 73 20.33 -1.15 -23.19
CA PHE A 73 19.76 0.01 -22.47
C PHE A 73 19.85 0.02 -20.92
N TYR A 74 19.85 -1.14 -20.27
CA TYR A 74 19.85 -1.28 -18.81
C TYR A 74 21.07 -2.01 -18.23
N GLY A 75 21.95 -2.56 -19.07
CA GLY A 75 23.16 -3.26 -18.63
C GLY A 75 24.08 -2.37 -17.80
N GLY A 76 24.56 -2.92 -16.69
CA GLY A 76 25.43 -2.22 -15.73
C GLY A 76 24.72 -1.26 -14.77
N LYS A 77 23.40 -1.07 -14.89
CA LYS A 77 22.63 -0.25 -13.93
C LYS A 77 22.17 -1.07 -12.73
N HIS A 78 22.12 -0.43 -11.56
CA HIS A 78 21.53 -1.02 -10.37
C HIS A 78 20.01 -1.13 -10.57
N PHE A 79 19.49 -2.34 -10.39
CA PHE A 79 18.07 -2.63 -10.55
C PHE A 79 17.55 -3.38 -9.32
N THR A 80 16.35 -3.03 -8.89
CA THR A 80 15.64 -3.74 -7.83
C THR A 80 14.38 -4.33 -8.43
N PHE A 81 14.36 -5.65 -8.58
CA PHE A 81 13.20 -6.40 -9.00
C PHE A 81 12.20 -6.48 -7.84
N PHE A 82 10.96 -6.06 -8.11
CA PHE A 82 9.86 -6.03 -7.15
C PHE A 82 10.12 -5.08 -5.97
N ASN A 83 10.24 -3.79 -6.27
CA ASN A 83 10.33 -2.71 -5.28
C ASN A 83 8.95 -2.41 -4.65
N ALA A 84 8.29 -3.44 -4.13
CA ALA A 84 6.92 -3.35 -3.65
C ALA A 84 6.91 -2.92 -2.18
N ILE A 85 6.07 -1.93 -1.91
CA ILE A 85 5.82 -1.43 -0.59
C ILE A 85 4.37 -1.80 -0.26
N PHE A 86 4.18 -2.54 0.82
CA PHE A 86 2.88 -3.11 1.16
C PHE A 86 2.39 -2.58 2.49
N ASN A 87 1.14 -2.11 2.51
CA ASN A 87 0.35 -1.96 3.72
C ASN A 87 -0.57 -3.19 3.90
N VAL A 88 -0.94 -3.48 5.15
CA VAL A 88 -1.94 -4.51 5.49
C VAL A 88 -3.28 -4.21 4.80
N ALA A 89 -3.59 -2.93 4.64
CA ALA A 89 -4.74 -2.44 3.88
C ALA A 89 -4.71 -2.86 2.40
N ASP A 90 -3.60 -2.67 1.70
CA ASP A 90 -3.48 -3.03 0.27
C ASP A 90 -3.56 -4.53 0.05
N THR A 91 -3.04 -5.31 1.00
CA THR A 91 -3.15 -6.78 0.99
C THR A 91 -4.61 -7.21 1.16
N SER A 92 -5.35 -6.55 2.05
CA SER A 92 -6.77 -6.83 2.30
C SER A 92 -7.65 -6.47 1.09
N ILE A 93 -7.39 -5.32 0.46
CA ILE A 93 -8.08 -4.89 -0.77
C ILE A 93 -7.78 -5.86 -1.91
N SER A 94 -6.50 -6.18 -2.14
CA SER A 94 -6.08 -7.09 -3.21
C SER A 94 -6.69 -8.48 -3.05
N THR A 95 -6.76 -9.00 -1.82
CA THR A 95 -7.40 -10.30 -1.52
C THR A 95 -8.91 -10.25 -1.77
N GLY A 96 -9.60 -9.19 -1.33
CA GLY A 96 -11.03 -9.02 -1.56
C GLY A 96 -11.39 -8.93 -3.05
N VAL A 97 -10.64 -8.14 -3.82
CA VAL A 97 -10.81 -8.05 -5.29
C VAL A 97 -10.50 -9.39 -5.96
N GLY A 98 -9.42 -10.08 -5.54
CA GLY A 98 -9.08 -11.41 -6.04
C GLY A 98 -10.20 -12.43 -5.83
N LEU A 99 -10.84 -12.42 -4.65
CA LEU A 99 -12.00 -13.27 -4.37
C LEU A 99 -13.19 -12.96 -5.28
N LEU A 100 -13.47 -11.68 -5.58
CA LEU A 100 -14.54 -11.31 -6.51
C LEU A 100 -14.26 -11.78 -7.95
N ILE A 101 -13.02 -11.65 -8.42
CA ILE A 101 -12.62 -12.06 -9.76
C ILE A 101 -12.66 -13.59 -9.89
N LEU A 102 -12.04 -14.31 -8.96
CA LEU A 102 -11.95 -15.78 -9.00
C LEU A 102 -13.32 -16.44 -8.83
N PHE A 103 -14.18 -15.90 -7.96
CA PHE A 103 -15.51 -16.45 -7.70
C PHE A 103 -16.65 -15.69 -8.38
N ASN A 104 -16.35 -14.90 -9.42
CA ASN A 104 -17.32 -14.07 -10.14
C ASN A 104 -18.62 -14.83 -10.50
N LYS A 105 -18.50 -16.05 -11.03
CA LYS A 105 -19.67 -16.89 -11.40
C LYS A 105 -20.53 -17.34 -10.21
N LYS A 106 -19.94 -17.46 -9.02
CA LYS A 106 -20.62 -17.90 -7.79
C LYS A 106 -21.15 -16.70 -6.98
N VAL A 107 -20.53 -15.54 -7.18
CA VAL A 107 -20.88 -14.26 -6.57
C VAL A 107 -22.01 -13.57 -7.35
N PHE A 108 -21.94 -13.60 -8.68
CA PHE A 108 -22.95 -13.10 -9.61
C PHE A 108 -23.42 -14.27 -10.50
N PRO A 109 -24.28 -15.17 -9.97
CA PRO A 109 -24.95 -16.14 -10.83
C PRO A 109 -25.74 -15.38 -11.89
N LYS A 110 -25.51 -15.68 -13.18
CA LYS A 110 -26.36 -15.17 -14.24
C LYS A 110 -27.75 -15.77 -14.03
N GLU A 111 -28.75 -14.93 -13.82
CA GLU A 111 -30.14 -15.38 -13.96
C GLU A 111 -30.34 -15.81 -15.42
N LEU A 112 -30.89 -17.01 -15.60
CA LEU A 112 -31.27 -17.59 -16.89
C LEU A 112 -32.66 -17.08 -17.27
#